data_AF-H6NQH7-F1
#
_entry.id   AF-H6NQH7-F1
#
_cell.length_a   1.000
_cell.length_b   1.000
_cell.length_c   1.000
_cell.angle_alpha   90.00
_cell.angle_beta   90.00
_cell.angle_gamma   90.00
#
_symmetry.space_group_name_H-M   'P 1'
#
loop_
_entity.id
_entity.type
_entity.pdbx_description
1 polymer ?
#
loop_
_entity_poly.entity_id
_entity_poly.type
_entity_poly.pdbx_seq_one_letter_code
_entity_poly.pdbx_strand_id
1 'polypeptide(L)'
;MIKGRRLVWNEWFGIRLRFHPLFSIMLLLSAVTGYLPEMATLFGIVFIHELGHVAAARSFGWRVREVQLLPFGGVAVVEESGGAPAREELVVALAGPLQNLWMIALAYGLIAIQIVPPEWGHYFIRANLLIALFNLLPVLPLDGGKVMQVLIGLWLPYQRTMQVGAAVSLVLSGLLMAASLVHLFTERGGVQLNWLLIGIFLFYSNWYELKGVPYRFMRFLVHRGGRYERQQARGTLAGPLIVAGSRRISEVVGLFMRDRYHLVYVMDRQGRVLQVVPEQKLLECYFDEARRARTVAEVFA
;
A
#
# COMPACT_ATOMS: atom_id res chain seq x y z
N MET A 1 31.37 -4.68 -27.70
CA MET A 1 29.92 -4.47 -27.91
C MET A 1 29.33 -3.70 -26.74
N ILE A 2 29.35 -2.37 -26.81
CA ILE A 2 28.78 -1.50 -25.79
C ILE A 2 27.33 -1.21 -26.23
N LYS A 3 26.34 -1.88 -25.61
CA LYS A 3 24.93 -1.59 -25.87
C LYS A 3 24.63 -0.19 -25.36
N GLY A 4 24.43 0.74 -26.29
CA GLY A 4 24.02 2.11 -26.01
C GLY A 4 22.75 2.12 -25.16
N ARG A 5 22.85 2.63 -23.94
CA ARG A 5 21.67 3.04 -23.16
C ARG A 5 21.01 4.18 -23.93
N ARG A 6 19.84 3.94 -24.52
CA ARG A 6 18.94 5.03 -24.93
C ARG A 6 18.62 5.79 -23.65
N LEU A 7 19.17 7.00 -23.52
CA LEU A 7 18.74 7.97 -22.53
C LEU A 7 17.29 8.32 -22.85
N VAL A 8 16.36 7.65 -22.18
CA VAL A 8 14.96 8.07 -22.15
C VAL A 8 14.94 9.26 -21.21
N TRP A 9 14.53 10.44 -21.68
CA TRP A 9 14.45 11.70 -20.92
C TRP A 9 13.62 11.61 -19.62
N ASN A 10 12.93 10.49 -19.44
CA ASN A 10 12.04 10.20 -18.34
C ASN A 10 12.69 9.29 -17.28
N GLU A 11 13.98 8.95 -17.39
CA GLU A 11 14.69 8.12 -16.41
C GLU A 11 15.53 8.98 -15.46
N TRP A 12 15.04 9.19 -14.23
CA TRP A 12 15.76 9.89 -13.18
C TRP A 12 16.23 8.90 -12.12
N PHE A 13 17.55 8.82 -11.88
CA PHE A 13 18.16 7.84 -10.98
C PHE A 13 17.72 6.38 -11.23
N GLY A 14 17.43 6.00 -12.48
CA GLY A 14 16.92 4.67 -12.84
C GLY A 14 15.43 4.44 -12.58
N ILE A 15 14.67 5.49 -12.26
CA ILE A 15 13.20 5.46 -12.10
C ILE A 15 12.57 6.08 -13.34
N ARG A 16 11.61 5.39 -13.95
CA ARG A 16 10.81 5.98 -15.03
C ARG A 16 9.73 6.89 -14.44
N LEU A 17 9.74 8.16 -14.85
CA LEU A 17 8.69 9.14 -14.56
C LEU A 17 7.66 9.11 -15.68
N ARG A 18 6.39 8.88 -15.33
CA ARG A 18 5.29 8.89 -16.29
C ARG A 18 4.19 9.82 -15.83
N PHE A 19 3.84 10.74 -16.71
CA PHE A 19 2.74 11.68 -16.54
C PHE A 19 1.49 11.10 -17.17
N HIS A 20 0.41 11.03 -16.40
CA HIS A 20 -0.88 10.60 -16.95
C HIS A 20 -1.44 11.67 -17.90
N PRO A 21 -2.12 11.33 -19.02
CA PRO A 21 -2.67 12.32 -19.96
C PRO A 21 -3.57 13.39 -19.32
N LEU A 22 -4.33 13.00 -18.27
CA LEU A 22 -5.14 13.93 -17.49
C LEU A 22 -4.31 15.04 -16.81
N PHE A 23 -3.08 14.75 -16.40
CA PHE A 23 -2.17 15.76 -15.86
C PHE A 23 -1.86 16.83 -16.91
N SER A 24 -1.54 16.42 -18.13
CA SER A 24 -1.28 17.35 -19.24
C SER A 24 -2.49 18.23 -19.55
N ILE A 25 -3.70 17.67 -19.48
CA ILE A 25 -4.94 18.42 -19.66
C ILE A 25 -5.14 19.43 -18.52
N MET A 26 -4.95 19.03 -17.27
CA MET A 26 -5.05 19.95 -16.13
C MET A 26 -4.03 21.08 -16.20
N LEU A 27 -2.80 20.78 -16.64
CA LEU A 27 -1.75 21.78 -16.82
C LEU A 27 -2.14 22.81 -17.90
N LEU A 28 -2.69 22.35 -19.02
CA LEU A 28 -3.18 23.24 -20.09
C LEU A 28 -4.34 24.12 -19.62
N LEU A 29 -5.34 23.53 -18.93
CA LEU A 29 -6.47 24.28 -18.38
C LEU A 29 -6.02 25.32 -17.35
N SER A 30 -5.10 24.93 -16.46
CA SER A 30 -4.49 25.82 -15.48
C SER A 30 -3.72 26.98 -16.14
N ALA A 31 -2.99 26.73 -17.23
CA ALA A 31 -2.34 27.78 -18.01
C ALA A 31 -3.34 28.75 -18.64
N VAL A 32 -4.43 28.24 -19.22
CA VAL A 32 -5.49 29.07 -19.84
C VAL A 32 -6.26 29.90 -18.79
N THR A 33 -6.44 29.36 -17.58
CA THR A 33 -7.20 30.02 -16.50
C THR A 33 -6.35 30.92 -15.61
N GLY A 34 -5.02 30.95 -15.80
CA GLY A 34 -4.09 31.79 -15.02
C GLY A 34 -3.59 31.17 -13.71
N TYR A 35 -3.98 29.94 -13.37
CA TYR A 35 -3.61 29.26 -12.11
C TYR A 35 -2.38 28.35 -12.24
N LEU A 36 -1.48 28.66 -13.20
CA LEU A 36 -0.31 27.84 -13.48
C LEU A 36 0.65 27.73 -12.28
N PRO A 37 0.95 28.81 -11.53
CA PRO A 37 1.81 28.74 -10.36
C PRO A 37 1.24 27.82 -9.26
N GLU A 38 -0.07 27.88 -9.01
CA GLU A 38 -0.77 27.08 -8.00
C GLU A 38 -0.72 25.59 -8.37
N MET A 39 -1.01 25.28 -9.64
CA MET A 39 -0.94 23.90 -10.15
C MET A 39 0.48 23.35 -10.09
N ALA A 40 1.48 24.15 -10.49
CA ALA A 40 2.89 23.77 -10.40
C ALA A 40 3.31 23.50 -8.94
N THR A 41 2.79 24.30 -8.00
CA THR A 41 3.06 24.14 -6.57
C THR A 41 2.45 22.85 -6.02
N LEU A 42 1.17 22.61 -6.28
CA LEU A 42 0.50 21.37 -5.86
C LEU A 42 1.21 20.14 -6.41
N PHE A 43 1.57 20.19 -7.70
CA PHE A 43 2.31 19.12 -8.33
C PHE A 43 3.70 18.92 -7.72
N GLY A 44 4.43 20.00 -7.46
CA GLY A 44 5.72 19.96 -6.78
C GLY A 44 5.63 19.32 -5.40
N ILE A 45 4.58 19.63 -4.64
CA ILE A 45 4.32 19.02 -3.33
C ILE A 45 4.09 17.52 -3.46
N VAL A 46 3.18 17.09 -4.35
CA VAL A 46 2.92 15.65 -4.58
C VAL A 46 4.18 14.94 -5.06
N PHE A 47 4.96 15.56 -5.95
CA PHE A 47 6.20 14.98 -6.42
C PHE A 47 7.21 14.78 -5.29
N ILE A 48 7.44 15.79 -4.46
CA ILE A 48 8.37 15.69 -3.32
C ILE A 48 7.86 14.68 -2.29
N HIS A 49 6.55 14.60 -2.07
CA HIS A 49 5.90 13.58 -1.24
C HIS A 49 6.24 12.15 -1.72
N GLU A 50 6.06 11.88 -3.01
CA GLU A 50 6.41 10.58 -3.61
C GLU A 50 7.90 10.28 -3.53
N LEU A 51 8.76 11.30 -3.69
CA LEU A 51 10.19 11.14 -3.48
C LEU A 51 10.53 10.71 -2.05
N GLY A 52 9.75 11.14 -1.05
CA GLY A 52 9.86 10.65 0.32
C GLY A 52 9.67 9.13 0.42
N HIS A 53 8.61 8.59 -0.20
CA HIS A 53 8.39 7.14 -0.27
C HIS A 53 9.51 6.42 -1.00
N VAL A 54 9.94 6.95 -2.15
CA VAL A 54 11.01 6.36 -2.95
C VAL A 54 12.33 6.31 -2.18
N ALA A 55 12.68 7.39 -1.47
CA ALA A 55 13.88 7.46 -0.66
C ALA A 55 13.87 6.42 0.46
N ALA A 56 12.74 6.29 1.18
CA ALA A 56 12.57 5.28 2.22
C ALA A 56 12.58 3.85 1.65
N ALA A 57 11.94 3.60 0.52
CA ALA A 57 11.94 2.28 -0.12
C ALA A 57 13.36 1.87 -0.53
N ARG A 58 14.13 2.80 -1.09
CA ARG A 58 15.53 2.56 -1.50
C ARG A 58 16.47 2.32 -0.33
N SER A 59 16.26 2.97 0.82
CA SER A 59 17.11 2.73 2.00
C SER A 59 16.93 1.30 2.55
N PHE A 60 15.79 0.66 2.31
CA PHE A 60 15.56 -0.75 2.58
C PHE A 60 15.95 -1.69 1.43
N GLY A 61 16.49 -1.17 0.33
CA GLY A 61 16.92 -1.95 -0.83
C GLY A 61 15.78 -2.39 -1.76
N TRP A 62 14.59 -1.80 -1.64
CA TRP A 62 13.46 -2.11 -2.52
C TRP A 62 13.72 -1.60 -3.94
N ARG A 63 13.27 -2.36 -4.93
CA ARG A 63 13.40 -1.98 -6.34
C ARG A 63 12.19 -1.19 -6.81
N VAL A 64 12.35 0.13 -6.86
CA VAL A 64 11.37 1.06 -7.44
C VAL A 64 11.53 1.10 -8.95
N ARG A 65 10.49 0.68 -9.70
CA ARG A 65 10.53 0.65 -11.18
C ARG A 65 10.08 1.95 -11.82
N GLU A 66 9.03 2.54 -11.28
CA GLU A 66 8.31 3.64 -11.92
C GLU A 66 7.60 4.49 -10.87
N VAL A 67 7.56 5.81 -11.08
CA VAL A 67 6.69 6.73 -10.35
C VAL A 67 5.75 7.35 -11.36
N GLN A 68 4.46 7.04 -11.21
CA GLN A 68 3.39 7.59 -12.04
C GLN A 68 2.73 8.74 -11.29
N LEU A 69 2.60 9.90 -11.93
CA LEU A 69 1.90 11.03 -11.35
C LEU A 69 0.51 11.13 -11.96
N LEU A 70 -0.49 10.96 -11.10
CA LEU A 70 -1.91 11.04 -11.39
C LEU A 70 -2.44 12.43 -11.00
N PRO A 71 -3.60 12.85 -11.54
CA PRO A 71 -4.26 14.10 -11.16
C PRO A 71 -4.58 14.22 -9.67
N PHE A 72 -4.76 13.09 -8.99
CA PHE A 72 -5.20 12.99 -7.60
C PHE A 72 -4.12 12.43 -6.66
N GLY A 73 -2.87 12.32 -7.11
CA GLY A 73 -1.76 11.78 -6.31
C GLY A 73 -0.64 11.16 -7.16
N GLY A 74 0.33 10.50 -6.55
CA GLY A 74 1.30 9.66 -7.24
C GLY A 74 1.09 8.18 -6.94
N VAL A 75 1.64 7.31 -7.79
CA VAL A 75 1.73 5.88 -7.54
C VAL A 75 3.15 5.43 -7.88
N ALA A 76 3.90 5.04 -6.85
CA ALA A 76 5.17 4.35 -7.02
C ALA A 76 4.93 2.84 -7.26
N VAL A 77 5.40 2.33 -8.39
CA VAL A 77 5.36 0.90 -8.73
C VAL A 77 6.63 0.24 -8.20
N VAL A 78 6.47 -0.63 -7.19
CA VAL A 78 7.57 -1.32 -6.50
C VAL A 78 7.53 -2.82 -6.78
N GLU A 79 8.70 -3.46 -6.94
CA GLU A 79 8.81 -4.91 -7.14
C GLU A 79 8.40 -5.71 -5.89
N GLU A 80 8.71 -5.27 -4.67
CA GLU A 80 8.46 -6.02 -3.42
C GLU A 80 6.99 -6.01 -2.91
N SER A 81 6.02 -5.49 -3.67
CA SER A 81 4.61 -5.39 -3.25
C SER A 81 4.03 -6.77 -2.86
N GLY A 82 3.76 -6.96 -1.56
CA GLY A 82 3.22 -8.19 -0.96
C GLY A 82 4.25 -9.04 -0.20
N GLY A 83 5.46 -8.53 -0.01
CA GLY A 83 6.54 -9.29 0.61
C GLY A 83 7.54 -8.54 1.48
N ALA A 84 7.44 -7.23 1.61
CA ALA A 84 8.31 -6.54 2.54
C ALA A 84 7.97 -6.88 4.01
N PRO A 85 8.91 -6.74 4.95
CA PRO A 85 8.59 -6.71 6.37
C PRO A 85 7.63 -5.56 6.71
N ALA A 86 6.73 -5.79 7.66
CA ALA A 86 5.71 -4.86 8.15
C ALA A 86 6.32 -3.53 8.60
N ARG A 87 7.46 -3.57 9.30
CA ARG A 87 8.17 -2.35 9.72
C ARG A 87 8.63 -1.51 8.53
N GLU A 88 9.09 -2.14 7.46
CA GLU A 88 9.63 -1.45 6.29
C GLU A 88 8.48 -0.81 5.52
N GLU A 89 7.37 -1.54 5.34
CA GLU A 89 6.17 -0.97 4.73
C GLU A 89 5.56 0.17 5.55
N LEU A 90 5.58 0.07 6.89
CA LEU A 90 5.12 1.16 7.75
C LEU A 90 5.97 2.43 7.58
N VAL A 91 7.30 2.29 7.61
CA VAL A 91 8.22 3.42 7.43
C VAL A 91 8.06 4.02 6.03
N VAL A 92 7.98 3.19 5.00
CA VAL A 92 7.77 3.66 3.62
C VAL A 92 6.45 4.41 3.51
N ALA A 93 5.34 3.87 4.03
CA ALA A 93 4.03 4.53 3.99
C ALA A 93 4.02 5.88 4.73
N LEU A 94 4.75 6.00 5.84
CA LEU A 94 4.80 7.26 6.60
C LEU A 94 5.80 8.28 6.02
N ALA A 95 6.72 7.87 5.15
CA ALA A 95 7.77 8.73 4.63
C ALA A 95 7.23 9.94 3.83
N GLY A 96 6.19 9.74 3.01
CA GLY A 96 5.54 10.82 2.27
C GLY A 96 4.90 11.87 3.19
N PRO A 97 3.98 11.48 4.09
CA PRO A 97 3.39 12.40 5.07
C PRO A 97 4.43 13.12 5.94
N LEU A 98 5.50 12.43 6.36
CA LEU A 98 6.62 13.06 7.08
C LEU A 98 7.36 14.09 6.23
N GLN A 99 7.54 13.83 4.94
CA GLN A 99 8.14 14.79 4.01
C GLN A 99 7.28 16.05 3.89
N ASN A 100 5.95 15.93 3.89
CA ASN A 100 5.05 17.10 3.93
C ASN A 100 5.21 17.92 5.22
N LEU A 101 5.35 17.26 6.37
CA LEU A 101 5.62 17.95 7.64
C LEU A 101 6.92 18.76 7.59
N TRP A 102 7.98 18.17 7.03
CA TRP A 102 9.25 18.88 6.83
C TRP A 102 9.10 20.10 5.90
N MET A 103 8.37 19.95 4.80
CA MET A 103 8.08 21.06 3.88
C MET A 103 7.29 22.19 4.57
N ILE A 104 6.33 21.85 5.44
CA ILE A 104 5.57 22.83 6.22
C ILE A 104 6.49 23.59 7.19
N ALA A 105 7.33 22.88 7.95
CA ALA A 105 8.26 23.49 8.89
C ALA A 105 9.25 24.43 8.17
N LEU A 106 9.78 24.00 7.02
CA LEU A 106 10.64 24.82 6.18
C LEU A 106 9.93 26.09 5.70
N ALA A 107 8.68 25.97 5.23
CA ALA A 107 7.90 27.10 4.76
C ALA A 107 7.68 28.15 5.87
N TYR A 108 7.37 27.73 7.10
CA TYR A 108 7.29 28.65 8.24
C TYR A 108 8.60 29.39 8.48
N GLY A 109 9.74 28.69 8.44
CA GLY A 109 11.06 29.30 8.57
C GLY A 109 11.33 30.34 7.47
N LEU A 110 11.03 30.02 6.22
CA LEU A 110 11.23 30.91 5.06
C LEU A 110 10.34 32.17 5.11
N ILE A 111 9.11 32.05 5.61
CA ILE A 111 8.22 33.19 5.85
C ILE A 111 8.80 34.10 6.94
N ALA A 112 9.29 33.52 8.05
CA ALA A 112 9.82 34.27 9.19
C ALA A 112 11.05 35.12 8.81
N ILE A 113 11.89 34.64 7.89
CA ILE A 113 13.07 35.36 7.37
C ILE A 113 12.77 36.17 6.10
N GLN A 114 11.49 36.34 5.73
CA GLN A 114 11.02 37.16 4.62
C GLN A 114 11.57 36.79 3.23
N ILE A 115 12.02 35.53 3.05
CA ILE A 115 12.44 35.02 1.72
C ILE A 115 11.22 34.74 0.85
N VAL A 116 10.13 34.26 1.45
CA VAL A 116 8.90 33.92 0.74
C VAL A 116 7.76 34.85 1.18
N PRO A 117 7.00 35.43 0.24
CA PRO A 117 5.81 36.22 0.58
C PRO A 117 4.83 35.42 1.46
N PRO A 118 4.29 36.00 2.54
CA PRO A 118 3.41 35.28 3.47
C PRO A 118 2.20 34.65 2.77
N GLU A 119 1.58 35.34 1.81
CA GLU A 119 0.41 34.83 1.07
C GLU A 119 0.70 33.49 0.38
N TRP A 120 1.83 33.43 -0.33
CA TRP A 120 2.27 32.22 -1.04
C TRP A 120 2.73 31.12 -0.06
N GLY A 121 3.46 31.50 0.98
CA GLY A 121 3.90 30.57 2.02
C GLY A 121 2.72 29.90 2.73
N HIS A 122 1.68 30.66 3.07
CA HIS A 122 0.45 30.12 3.67
C HIS A 122 -0.35 29.24 2.71
N TYR A 123 -0.35 29.55 1.40
CA TYR A 123 -0.92 28.65 0.39
C TYR A 123 -0.16 27.31 0.35
N PHE A 124 1.17 27.35 0.27
CA PHE A 124 2.03 26.16 0.26
C PHE A 124 1.83 25.30 1.51
N ILE A 125 1.76 25.91 2.70
CA ILE A 125 1.50 25.20 3.96
C ILE A 125 0.13 24.51 3.94
N ARG A 126 -0.93 25.22 3.53
CA ARG A 126 -2.28 24.65 3.43
C ARG A 126 -2.34 23.48 2.45
N ALA A 127 -1.68 23.61 1.30
CA ALA A 127 -1.60 22.55 0.30
C ALA A 127 -0.88 21.30 0.83
N ASN A 128 0.28 21.48 1.48
CA ASN A 128 1.02 20.37 2.10
C ASN A 128 0.20 19.66 3.18
N LEU A 129 -0.47 20.43 4.03
CA LEU A 129 -1.30 19.90 5.11
C LEU A 129 -2.48 19.11 4.54
N LEU A 130 -3.17 19.63 3.52
CA LEU A 130 -4.28 18.95 2.86
C LEU A 130 -3.82 17.64 2.23
N ILE A 131 -2.71 17.63 1.51
CA ILE A 131 -2.15 16.42 0.87
C ILE A 131 -1.73 15.39 1.92
N ALA A 132 -1.11 15.83 3.02
CA ALA A 132 -0.68 14.93 4.10
C ALA A 132 -1.88 14.31 4.82
N LEU A 133 -2.87 15.13 5.20
CA LEU A 133 -4.07 14.65 5.88
C LEU A 133 -4.90 13.74 4.99
N PHE A 134 -5.04 14.08 3.71
CA PHE A 134 -5.73 13.24 2.74
C PHE A 134 -5.04 11.88 2.60
N ASN A 135 -3.71 11.84 2.42
CA ASN A 135 -2.98 10.58 2.32
C ASN A 135 -2.98 9.76 3.62
N LEU A 136 -3.14 10.39 4.78
CA LEU A 136 -3.27 9.70 6.07
C LEU A 136 -4.66 9.14 6.35
N LEU A 137 -5.64 9.34 5.47
CA LEU A 137 -6.95 8.68 5.60
C LEU A 137 -6.78 7.15 5.57
N PRO A 138 -7.51 6.39 6.40
CA PRO A 138 -7.41 4.94 6.50
C PRO A 138 -8.14 4.22 5.34
N VAL A 139 -7.84 4.63 4.10
CA VAL A 139 -8.49 4.15 2.87
C VAL A 139 -7.41 3.76 1.87
N LEU A 140 -7.38 2.51 1.43
CA LEU A 140 -6.48 2.10 0.35
C LEU A 140 -6.90 2.81 -0.97
N PRO A 141 -5.96 3.15 -1.86
CA PRO A 141 -4.51 2.91 -1.83
C PRO A 141 -3.70 4.00 -1.10
N LEU A 142 -4.35 4.90 -0.35
CA LEU A 142 -3.67 5.98 0.38
C LEU A 142 -2.74 5.42 1.46
N ASP A 143 -1.78 6.22 1.89
CA ASP A 143 -0.75 5.79 2.83
C ASP A 143 -1.31 5.40 4.19
N GLY A 144 -2.30 6.13 4.71
CA GLY A 144 -3.02 5.77 5.92
C GLY A 144 -3.75 4.43 5.80
N GLY A 145 -4.22 4.09 4.60
CA GLY A 145 -4.75 2.76 4.29
C GLY A 145 -3.68 1.66 4.36
N LYS A 146 -2.47 1.92 3.87
CA LYS A 146 -1.32 0.99 3.99
C LYS A 146 -0.90 0.83 5.44
N VAL A 147 -0.81 1.94 6.19
CA VAL A 147 -0.53 1.93 7.64
C VAL A 147 -1.57 1.09 8.37
N MET A 148 -2.87 1.33 8.12
CA MET A 148 -3.97 0.53 8.69
C MET A 148 -3.79 -0.96 8.37
N GLN A 149 -3.49 -1.31 7.12
CA GLN A 149 -3.31 -2.70 6.70
C GLN A 149 -2.13 -3.37 7.43
N VAL A 150 -1.01 -2.66 7.61
CA VAL A 150 0.12 -3.15 8.39
C VAL A 150 -0.27 -3.40 9.85
N LEU A 151 -0.99 -2.46 10.48
CA LEU A 151 -1.43 -2.58 11.87
C LEU A 151 -2.38 -3.75 12.09
N ILE A 152 -3.36 -3.93 11.19
CA ILE A 152 -4.27 -5.07 11.21
C ILE A 152 -3.50 -6.40 11.05
N GLY A 153 -2.47 -6.40 10.19
CA GLY A 153 -1.61 -7.55 9.93
C GLY A 153 -0.74 -8.02 11.11
N LEU A 154 -0.67 -7.23 12.18
CA LEU A 154 -0.01 -7.65 13.43
C LEU A 154 -0.83 -8.70 14.19
N TRP A 155 -2.15 -8.73 13.97
CA TRP A 155 -3.09 -9.57 14.72
C TRP A 155 -3.88 -10.54 13.83
N LEU A 156 -4.05 -10.24 12.55
CA LEU A 156 -4.76 -11.09 11.61
C LEU A 156 -3.83 -11.79 10.60
N PRO A 157 -4.22 -12.99 10.10
CA PRO A 157 -3.53 -13.63 8.99
C PRO A 157 -3.44 -12.73 7.77
N TYR A 158 -2.42 -12.92 6.94
CA TYR A 158 -2.15 -12.03 5.81
C TYR A 158 -3.36 -11.94 4.85
N GLN A 159 -3.98 -13.07 4.51
CA GLN A 159 -5.16 -13.10 3.65
C GLN A 159 -6.33 -12.30 4.23
N ARG A 160 -6.61 -12.45 5.54
CA ARG A 160 -7.70 -11.75 6.23
C ARG A 160 -7.41 -10.25 6.33
N THR A 161 -6.17 -9.88 6.59
CA THR A 161 -5.71 -8.49 6.63
C THR A 161 -6.01 -7.76 5.33
N MET A 162 -5.75 -8.41 4.20
CA MET A 162 -6.05 -7.86 2.88
C MET A 162 -7.56 -7.67 2.65
N GLN A 163 -8.36 -8.68 3.00
CA GLN A 163 -9.82 -8.64 2.86
C GLN A 163 -10.44 -7.54 3.73
N VAL A 164 -10.07 -7.48 5.01
CA VAL A 164 -10.58 -6.48 5.96
C VAL A 164 -10.13 -5.09 5.54
N GLY A 165 -8.87 -4.91 5.17
CA GLY A 165 -8.35 -3.60 4.73
C GLY A 165 -9.08 -3.07 3.49
N ALA A 166 -9.29 -3.93 2.48
CA ALA A 166 -10.04 -3.55 1.29
C ALA A 166 -11.54 -3.30 1.59
N ALA A 167 -12.16 -4.10 2.45
CA ALA A 167 -13.56 -3.93 2.83
C ALA A 167 -13.80 -2.62 3.62
N VAL A 168 -12.96 -2.32 4.62
CA VAL A 168 -13.02 -1.06 5.37
C VAL A 168 -12.85 0.13 4.42
N SER A 169 -11.86 0.06 3.53
CA SER A 169 -11.60 1.12 2.54
C SER A 169 -12.77 1.30 1.56
N LEU A 170 -13.42 0.22 1.13
CA LEU A 170 -14.61 0.27 0.28
C LEU A 170 -15.79 0.95 0.99
N VAL A 171 -16.04 0.61 2.26
CA VAL A 171 -17.09 1.23 3.08
C VAL A 171 -16.82 2.72 3.26
N LEU A 172 -15.60 3.10 3.64
CA LEU A 172 -15.23 4.51 3.82
C LEU A 172 -15.33 5.30 2.50
N SER A 173 -14.94 4.71 1.38
CA SER A 173 -15.10 5.32 0.05
C SER A 173 -16.57 5.51 -0.30
N GLY A 174 -17.42 4.53 -0.01
CA GLY A 174 -18.87 4.61 -0.21
C GLY A 174 -19.52 5.69 0.67
N LEU A 175 -19.07 5.84 1.92
CA LEU A 175 -19.53 6.92 2.81
C LEU A 175 -19.12 8.31 2.27
N LEU A 176 -17.90 8.46 1.74
CA LEU A 176 -17.45 9.69 1.11
C LEU A 176 -18.32 10.06 -0.10
N MET A 177 -18.63 9.07 -0.95
CA MET A 177 -19.54 9.24 -2.08
C MET A 177 -20.93 9.66 -1.60
N ALA A 178 -21.49 8.99 -0.61
CA ALA A 178 -22.81 9.34 -0.06
C ALA A 178 -22.82 10.76 0.52
N ALA A 179 -21.81 11.15 1.30
CA ALA A 179 -21.68 12.49 1.86
C ALA A 179 -21.59 13.59 0.79
N SER A 180 -20.95 13.30 -0.35
CA SER A 180 -20.90 14.23 -1.48
C SER A 180 -22.27 14.47 -2.14
N LEU A 181 -23.18 13.49 -2.03
CA LEU A 181 -24.54 13.54 -2.58
C LEU A 181 -25.55 14.15 -1.60
N VAL A 182 -25.32 14.11 -0.28
CA VAL A 182 -26.21 14.73 0.72
C VAL A 182 -26.39 16.23 0.47
N HIS A 183 -25.38 16.90 -0.07
CA HIS A 183 -25.42 18.31 -0.43
C HIS A 183 -26.41 18.66 -1.55
N LEU A 184 -26.89 17.67 -2.31
CA LEU A 184 -28.01 17.83 -3.26
C LEU A 184 -29.34 18.14 -2.56
N PHE A 185 -29.50 17.65 -1.33
CA PHE A 185 -30.74 17.79 -0.55
C PHE A 185 -30.71 18.99 0.40
N THR A 186 -29.62 19.76 0.40
CA THR A 186 -29.49 20.98 1.21
C THR A 186 -29.78 22.21 0.35
N GLU A 187 -30.34 23.28 0.92
CA GLU A 187 -30.75 24.50 0.19
C GLU A 187 -29.63 25.22 -0.58
N ARG A 188 -28.37 24.82 -0.38
CA ARG A 188 -27.20 25.32 -1.13
C ARG A 188 -26.92 24.58 -2.45
N GLY A 189 -27.82 23.69 -2.89
CA GLY A 189 -27.92 23.16 -4.25
C GLY A 189 -26.60 23.00 -5.00
N GLY A 190 -25.85 21.94 -4.72
CA GLY A 190 -24.64 21.64 -5.48
C GLY A 190 -24.00 20.31 -5.12
N VAL A 191 -23.60 19.54 -6.13
CA VAL A 191 -22.72 18.39 -5.95
C VAL A 191 -21.29 18.92 -5.86
N GLN A 192 -20.58 18.58 -4.79
CA GLN A 192 -19.14 18.82 -4.73
C GLN A 192 -18.43 17.79 -5.62
N LEU A 193 -18.36 18.08 -6.92
CA LEU A 193 -17.89 17.16 -7.96
C LEU A 193 -16.51 16.58 -7.64
N ASN A 194 -15.61 17.39 -7.06
CA ASN A 194 -14.27 16.94 -6.65
C ASN A 194 -14.30 15.76 -5.67
N TRP A 195 -15.12 15.86 -4.61
CA TRP A 195 -15.24 14.80 -3.60
C TRP A 195 -15.96 13.58 -4.15
N LEU A 196 -16.94 13.77 -5.03
CA LEU A 196 -17.62 12.67 -5.70
C LEU A 196 -16.64 11.89 -6.60
N LEU A 197 -15.83 12.58 -7.41
CA LEU A 197 -14.84 11.95 -8.29
C LEU A 197 -13.77 11.20 -7.49
N ILE A 198 -13.26 11.79 -6.40
CA ILE A 198 -12.33 11.12 -5.48
C ILE A 198 -12.99 9.88 -4.87
N GLY A 199 -14.23 9.99 -4.38
CA GLY A 199 -14.98 8.88 -3.81
C GLY A 199 -15.17 7.74 -4.80
N ILE A 200 -15.58 8.04 -6.04
CA ILE A 200 -15.73 7.05 -7.12
C ILE A 200 -14.40 6.36 -7.43
N PHE A 201 -13.30 7.14 -7.54
CA PHE A 201 -11.98 6.59 -7.79
C PHE A 201 -11.53 5.65 -6.67
N LEU A 202 -11.65 6.06 -5.41
CA LEU A 202 -11.29 5.24 -4.26
C LEU A 202 -12.17 3.99 -4.18
N PHE A 203 -13.47 4.11 -4.41
CA PHE A 203 -14.38 2.97 -4.42
C PHE A 203 -14.01 1.96 -5.50
N TYR A 204 -13.79 2.43 -6.73
CA TYR A 204 -13.35 1.59 -7.85
C TYR A 204 -12.01 0.91 -7.58
N SER A 205 -11.03 1.65 -7.05
CA SER A 205 -9.71 1.14 -6.70
C SER A 205 -9.80 0.04 -5.64
N ASN A 206 -10.60 0.25 -4.57
CA ASN A 206 -10.80 -0.73 -3.51
C ASN A 206 -11.58 -1.96 -3.95
N TRP A 207 -12.55 -1.79 -4.83
CA TRP A 207 -13.27 -2.90 -5.44
C TRP A 207 -12.34 -3.78 -6.28
N TYR A 208 -11.47 -3.14 -7.08
CA TYR A 208 -10.45 -3.85 -7.85
C TYR A 208 -9.44 -4.56 -6.94
N GLU A 209 -9.02 -3.90 -5.87
CA GLU A 209 -8.13 -4.44 -4.85
C GLU A 209 -8.70 -5.71 -4.19
N LEU A 210 -9.98 -5.69 -3.81
CA LEU A 210 -10.67 -6.83 -3.20
C LEU A 210 -10.69 -8.04 -4.15
N LYS A 211 -10.93 -7.82 -5.45
CA LYS A 211 -10.84 -8.89 -6.47
C LYS A 211 -9.42 -9.42 -6.66
N GLY A 212 -8.40 -8.59 -6.42
CA GLY A 212 -6.99 -8.94 -6.53
C GLY A 212 -6.41 -9.71 -5.34
N VAL A 213 -7.15 -9.87 -4.24
CA VAL A 213 -6.68 -10.56 -3.02
C VAL A 213 -6.12 -11.96 -3.29
N PRO A 214 -6.78 -12.85 -4.06
CA PRO A 214 -6.25 -14.19 -4.32
C PRO A 214 -4.88 -14.18 -5.01
N TYR A 215 -4.67 -13.25 -5.96
CA TYR A 215 -3.41 -13.11 -6.68
C TYR A 215 -2.28 -12.61 -5.75
N ARG A 216 -2.57 -11.60 -4.93
CA ARG A 216 -1.59 -11.08 -3.96
C ARG A 216 -1.27 -12.11 -2.87
N PHE A 217 -2.25 -12.90 -2.44
CA PHE A 217 -2.04 -14.01 -1.53
C PHE A 217 -1.13 -15.08 -2.15
N MET A 218 -1.37 -15.47 -3.41
CA MET A 218 -0.51 -16.40 -4.13
C MET A 218 0.93 -15.88 -4.20
N ARG A 219 1.10 -14.60 -4.56
CA ARG A 219 2.41 -13.95 -4.61
C ARG A 219 3.13 -13.99 -3.26
N PHE A 220 2.40 -13.73 -2.17
CA PHE A 220 2.92 -13.83 -0.81
C PHE A 220 3.45 -15.23 -0.50
N LEU A 221 2.69 -16.28 -0.83
CA LEU A 221 3.10 -17.67 -0.58
C LEU A 221 4.34 -18.07 -1.38
N VAL A 222 4.42 -17.70 -2.66
CA VAL A 222 5.58 -18.01 -3.52
C VAL A 222 6.87 -17.40 -2.98
N HIS A 223 6.83 -16.15 -2.49
CA HIS A 223 8.01 -15.48 -1.96
C HIS A 223 8.30 -15.82 -0.49
N ARG A 224 7.40 -16.56 0.18
CA ARG A 224 7.54 -16.93 1.60
C ARG A 224 8.65 -17.95 1.81
N GLY A 225 8.75 -18.95 0.93
CA GLY A 225 9.78 -20.01 1.02
C GLY A 225 11.21 -19.45 1.06
N GLY A 226 11.54 -18.46 0.22
CA GLY A 226 12.88 -17.85 0.18
C GLY A 226 13.19 -16.88 1.33
N ARG A 227 12.17 -16.34 2.04
CA ARG A 227 12.41 -15.50 3.24
C ARG A 227 12.81 -16.32 4.45
N TYR A 228 12.37 -17.57 4.51
CA TYR A 228 12.67 -18.45 5.62
C TYR A 228 14.18 -18.64 5.79
N GLU A 229 14.93 -18.92 4.73
CA GLU A 229 16.39 -19.13 4.82
C GLU A 229 17.09 -17.92 5.49
N ARG A 230 16.60 -16.71 5.19
CA ARG A 230 17.10 -15.46 5.79
C ARG A 230 16.65 -15.26 7.24
N GLN A 231 15.45 -15.72 7.59
CA GLN A 231 14.91 -15.63 8.96
C GLN A 231 15.54 -16.66 9.90
N GLN A 232 15.71 -17.90 9.43
CA GLN A 232 16.39 -18.96 10.16
C GLN A 232 17.84 -18.55 10.46
N ALA A 233 18.55 -17.96 9.49
CA ALA A 233 19.89 -17.42 9.70
C ALA A 233 19.95 -16.29 10.75
N ARG A 234 18.83 -15.62 11.04
CA ARG A 234 18.70 -14.56 12.05
C ARG A 234 18.22 -15.08 13.41
N GLY A 235 17.93 -16.37 13.55
CA GLY A 235 17.50 -16.98 14.81
C GLY A 235 16.09 -16.59 15.27
N THR A 236 15.19 -16.20 14.35
CA THR A 236 13.79 -15.87 14.72
C THR A 236 13.05 -17.09 15.29
N LEU A 237 12.34 -16.87 16.39
CA LEU A 237 11.52 -17.89 17.05
C LEU A 237 10.33 -18.29 16.18
N ALA A 238 10.08 -19.60 16.10
CA ALA A 238 8.90 -20.14 15.45
C ALA A 238 7.66 -19.98 16.34
N GLY A 239 6.58 -19.45 15.77
CA GLY A 239 5.27 -19.41 16.43
C GLY A 239 4.53 -20.74 16.26
N PRO A 240 3.89 -21.29 17.31
CA PRO A 240 3.06 -22.46 17.17
C PRO A 240 1.75 -22.11 16.45
N LEU A 241 1.37 -22.88 15.44
CA LEU A 241 0.06 -22.84 14.80
C LEU A 241 -0.63 -24.18 15.03
N ILE A 242 -1.64 -24.17 15.89
CA ILE A 242 -2.33 -25.40 16.29
C ILE A 242 -3.54 -25.61 15.38
N VAL A 243 -3.61 -26.76 14.71
CA VAL A 243 -4.69 -27.09 13.78
C VAL A 243 -5.19 -28.52 13.98
N ALA A 244 -6.50 -28.71 13.81
CA ALA A 244 -7.07 -30.05 13.74
C ALA A 244 -6.64 -30.72 12.44
N GLY A 245 -6.27 -32.01 12.49
CA GLY A 245 -5.87 -32.79 11.33
C GLY A 245 -6.93 -32.89 10.23
N SER A 246 -8.21 -32.66 10.57
CA SER A 246 -9.32 -32.62 9.61
C SER A 246 -9.40 -31.34 8.77
N ARG A 247 -8.64 -30.29 9.08
CA ARG A 247 -8.62 -29.06 8.27
C ARG A 247 -7.93 -29.31 6.93
N ARG A 248 -8.36 -28.59 5.90
CA ARG A 248 -7.73 -28.63 4.58
C ARG A 248 -6.43 -27.84 4.58
N ILE A 249 -5.47 -28.26 3.76
CA ILE A 249 -4.18 -27.54 3.62
C ILE A 249 -4.41 -26.08 3.22
N SER A 250 -5.34 -25.80 2.31
CA SER A 250 -5.68 -24.43 1.89
C SER A 250 -6.13 -23.53 3.05
N GLU A 251 -6.89 -24.08 4.00
CA GLU A 251 -7.36 -23.35 5.17
C GLU A 251 -6.22 -23.07 6.15
N VAL A 252 -5.32 -24.04 6.35
CA VAL A 252 -4.16 -23.87 7.23
C VAL A 252 -3.19 -22.82 6.68
N VAL A 253 -2.90 -22.85 5.38
CA VAL A 253 -2.05 -21.86 4.72
C VAL A 253 -2.67 -20.45 4.79
N GLY A 254 -4.01 -20.35 4.78
CA GLY A 254 -4.74 -19.10 4.99
C GLY A 254 -4.56 -18.47 6.38
N LEU A 255 -4.06 -19.23 7.37
CA LEU A 255 -3.79 -18.75 8.73
C LEU A 255 -2.39 -18.16 8.89
N PHE A 256 -1.55 -18.23 7.86
CA PHE A 256 -0.18 -17.71 7.96
C PHE A 256 -0.17 -16.19 8.16
N MET A 257 0.41 -15.80 9.29
CA MET A 257 0.68 -14.41 9.63
C MET A 257 1.82 -13.87 8.77
N ARG A 258 1.79 -12.55 8.56
CA ARG A 258 2.93 -11.81 8.02
C ARG A 258 4.06 -11.79 9.05
N ASP A 259 5.31 -11.88 8.59
CA ASP A 259 6.54 -11.78 9.40
C ASP A 259 6.68 -12.74 10.60
N ARG A 260 5.89 -13.81 10.64
CA ARG A 260 6.07 -14.90 11.60
C ARG A 260 6.30 -16.21 10.86
N TYR A 261 7.27 -16.97 11.34
CA TYR A 261 7.47 -18.36 10.94
C TYR A 261 6.56 -19.27 11.78
N HIS A 262 5.86 -20.21 11.17
CA HIS A 262 4.94 -21.10 11.88
C HIS A 262 5.42 -22.55 11.87
N LEU A 263 5.41 -23.17 13.04
CA LEU A 263 5.42 -24.63 13.20
C LEU A 263 3.99 -25.09 13.41
N VAL A 264 3.50 -25.98 12.54
CA VAL A 264 2.11 -26.40 12.54
C VAL A 264 1.96 -27.68 13.37
N TYR A 265 1.28 -27.55 14.51
CA TYR A 265 0.96 -28.66 15.39
C TYR A 265 -0.34 -29.28 14.95
N VAL A 266 -0.28 -30.51 14.44
CA VAL A 266 -1.44 -31.25 13.94
C VAL A 266 -2.02 -32.06 15.08
N MET A 267 -3.27 -31.78 15.44
CA MET A 267 -3.96 -32.46 16.52
C MET A 267 -4.98 -33.48 16.00
N ASP A 268 -5.14 -34.58 16.72
CA ASP A 268 -6.27 -35.48 16.53
C ASP A 268 -7.56 -34.91 17.15
N ARG A 269 -8.67 -35.66 17.04
CA ARG A 269 -9.95 -35.29 17.65
C ARG A 269 -9.94 -35.34 19.19
N GLN A 270 -8.95 -36.00 19.79
CA GLN A 270 -8.81 -36.19 21.24
C GLN A 270 -7.88 -35.13 21.87
N GLY A 271 -7.33 -34.21 21.08
CA GLY A 271 -6.42 -33.16 21.54
C GLY A 271 -4.97 -33.61 21.68
N ARG A 272 -4.57 -34.75 21.11
CA ARG A 272 -3.18 -35.21 21.09
C ARG A 272 -2.47 -34.65 19.87
N VAL A 273 -1.24 -34.18 20.05
CA VAL A 273 -0.38 -33.77 18.93
C VAL A 273 0.05 -35.03 18.20
N LEU A 274 -0.46 -35.21 16.98
CA LEU A 274 -0.04 -36.29 16.08
C LEU A 274 1.39 -36.03 15.58
N GLN A 275 1.66 -34.78 15.19
CA GLN A 275 2.94 -34.38 14.62
C GLN A 275 3.10 -32.85 14.56
N VAL A 276 4.35 -32.42 14.35
CA VAL A 276 4.71 -31.02 14.12
C VAL A 276 5.29 -30.89 12.72
N VAL A 277 4.63 -30.11 11.87
CA VAL A 277 4.99 -29.93 10.46
C VAL A 277 5.49 -28.50 10.25
N PRO A 278 6.67 -28.31 9.66
CA PRO A 278 7.15 -26.97 9.29
C PRO A 278 6.33 -26.40 8.12
N GLU A 279 6.10 -25.08 8.08
CA GLU A 279 5.26 -24.44 7.06
C GLU A 279 5.69 -24.73 5.61
N GLN A 280 6.97 -25.03 5.36
CA GLN A 280 7.50 -25.37 4.03
C GLN A 280 6.83 -26.60 3.43
N LYS A 281 6.70 -27.68 4.22
CA LYS A 281 6.05 -28.90 3.76
C LYS A 281 4.57 -28.66 3.40
N LEU A 282 3.91 -27.76 4.14
CA LEU A 282 2.54 -27.34 3.82
C LEU A 282 2.47 -26.50 2.55
N LEU A 283 3.44 -25.61 2.32
CA LEU A 283 3.53 -24.82 1.09
C LEU A 283 3.75 -25.72 -0.14
N GLU A 284 4.66 -26.70 -0.06
CA GLU A 284 4.88 -27.69 -1.11
C GLU A 284 3.58 -28.44 -1.45
N CYS A 285 2.85 -28.90 -0.44
CA CYS A 285 1.57 -29.59 -0.64
C CYS A 285 0.45 -28.65 -1.12
N TYR A 286 0.54 -27.35 -0.86
CA TYR A 286 -0.43 -26.37 -1.34
C TYR A 286 -0.23 -26.00 -2.81
N PHE A 287 1.00 -26.08 -3.32
CA PHE A 287 1.33 -25.87 -4.73
C PHE A 287 1.11 -27.13 -5.59
N ASP A 288 1.04 -28.31 -4.97
CA ASP A 288 0.56 -29.54 -5.61
C ASP A 288 -0.99 -29.56 -5.66
N GLU A 289 -1.55 -29.43 -6.86
CA GLU A 289 -3.01 -29.41 -7.08
C GLU A 289 -3.73 -30.64 -6.51
N ALA A 290 -3.09 -31.83 -6.56
CA ALA A 290 -3.69 -33.07 -6.08
C ALA A 290 -3.76 -33.15 -4.55
N ARG A 291 -2.92 -32.38 -3.85
CA ARG A 291 -2.80 -32.39 -2.39
C ARG A 291 -3.48 -31.18 -1.74
N ARG A 292 -3.63 -30.05 -2.43
CA ARG A 292 -4.22 -28.81 -1.89
C ARG A 292 -5.59 -29.00 -1.21
N ALA A 293 -6.43 -29.88 -1.76
CA ALA A 293 -7.79 -30.12 -1.26
C ALA A 293 -7.85 -31.17 -0.14
N ARG A 294 -6.75 -31.91 0.11
CA ARG A 294 -6.67 -32.96 1.12
C ARG A 294 -6.55 -32.39 2.53
N THR A 295 -6.87 -33.22 3.51
CA THR A 295 -6.73 -32.85 4.93
C THR A 295 -5.27 -32.96 5.37
N VAL A 296 -4.90 -32.20 6.40
CA VAL A 296 -3.53 -32.25 6.93
C VAL A 296 -3.19 -33.64 7.47
N ALA A 297 -4.17 -34.33 8.08
CA ALA A 297 -4.00 -35.71 8.51
C ALA A 297 -3.75 -36.66 7.33
N GLU A 298 -4.48 -36.58 6.22
CA GLU A 298 -4.28 -37.47 5.07
C GLU A 298 -2.90 -37.35 4.42
N VAL A 299 -2.31 -36.16 4.45
CA VAL A 299 -1.04 -35.88 3.75
C VAL A 299 0.18 -36.20 4.62
N PHE A 300 0.02 -36.14 5.94
CA PHE A 300 1.13 -36.25 6.87
C PHE A 300 0.97 -37.37 7.90
N ALA A 301 -0.12 -38.15 7.90
CA ALA A 301 -0.29 -39.32 8.79
C ALA A 301 0.74 -40.42 8.50
#